data_AF-A0A1B6GYK7-F1
#
_entry.id   AF-A0A1B6GYK7-F1
#
_cell.length_a   1.000
_cell.length_b   1.000
_cell.length_c   1.000
_cell.angle_alpha   90.00
_cell.angle_beta   90.00
_cell.angle_gamma   90.00
#
_symmetry.space_group_name_H-M   'P 1'
#
loop_
_entity.id
_entity.type
_entity.pdbx_description
1 polymer ?
#
loop_
_entity_poly.entity_id
_entity_poly.type
_entity_poly.pdbx_seq_one_letter_code
_entity_poly.pdbx_strand_id
1 'polypeptide(L)'
;VEDKRHGILSVPVSAHLVCSQYTHSNLSSIKDTMPLILYYAEVSPPVRSVDLVIHALGLSAEHKNINLFEKETRTPEYLKVNPLHTIPAIDDDGFVLWGSQAINTYLVSKYGKDDSLYPKDLQKRAIVDQRLHYSNDVFYVLKQSTVGLLFFKQKPSSELLSKIQETQENVEKLL
;
A
#
# COMPACT_ATOMS: atom_id res chain seq x y z
N VAL A 1 -33.49 -26.55 -54.80
CA VAL A 1 -32.96 -25.17 -54.79
C VAL A 1 -33.99 -24.35 -54.03
N GLU A 2 -34.11 -24.54 -52.70
CA GLU A 2 -33.46 -23.71 -51.65
C GLU A 2 -33.66 -22.21 -51.92
N ASP A 3 -34.31 -21.39 -51.08
CA ASP A 3 -34.26 -21.33 -49.63
C ASP A 3 -35.52 -20.68 -48.98
N LYS A 4 -35.72 -20.98 -47.70
CA LYS A 4 -36.87 -20.86 -46.81
C LYS A 4 -37.01 -19.45 -46.19
N ARG A 5 -38.22 -18.88 -46.24
CA ARG A 5 -39.19 -18.64 -45.14
C ARG A 5 -38.91 -17.52 -44.10
N HIS A 6 -39.76 -16.49 -44.21
CA HIS A 6 -40.69 -15.92 -43.20
C HIS A 6 -40.17 -15.27 -41.89
N GLY A 7 -40.66 -14.04 -41.64
CA GLY A 7 -41.29 -13.72 -40.34
C GLY A 7 -40.79 -12.46 -39.62
N ILE A 8 -41.59 -11.39 -39.71
CA ILE A 8 -41.45 -10.11 -38.99
C ILE A 8 -41.78 -10.29 -37.50
N LEU A 9 -40.99 -9.71 -36.58
CA LEU A 9 -41.44 -9.39 -35.22
C LEU A 9 -40.96 -7.98 -34.83
N SER A 10 -41.93 -7.10 -34.59
CA SER A 10 -41.79 -5.71 -34.14
C SER A 10 -41.45 -5.62 -32.65
N VAL A 11 -40.48 -4.76 -32.29
CA VAL A 11 -40.15 -4.43 -30.88
C VAL A 11 -40.56 -2.97 -30.60
N PRO A 12 -41.27 -2.66 -29.49
CA PRO A 12 -41.89 -1.34 -29.31
C PRO A 12 -40.91 -0.26 -28.86
N VAL A 13 -41.20 0.96 -29.33
CA VAL A 13 -40.54 2.22 -29.01
C VAL A 13 -40.86 2.64 -27.56
N SER A 14 -40.02 2.29 -26.58
CA SER A 14 -40.14 2.86 -25.21
C SER A 14 -38.84 2.90 -24.38
N ALA A 15 -37.66 2.78 -25.01
CA ALA A 15 -36.39 2.73 -24.28
C ALA A 15 -35.61 4.07 -24.24
N HIS A 16 -36.15 5.16 -24.79
CA HIS A 16 -35.40 6.43 -24.92
C HIS A 16 -35.70 7.49 -23.86
N LEU A 17 -36.53 7.20 -22.84
CA LEU A 17 -36.95 8.22 -21.87
C LEU A 17 -36.72 7.88 -20.39
N VAL A 18 -35.73 7.04 -20.07
CA VAL A 18 -35.34 6.74 -18.67
C VAL A 18 -33.92 7.24 -18.33
N CYS A 19 -33.18 7.78 -19.30
CA CYS A 19 -31.80 8.23 -19.11
C CYS A 19 -31.66 9.71 -18.72
N SER A 20 -32.72 10.38 -18.23
CA SER A 20 -32.73 11.83 -18.01
C SER A 20 -32.99 12.28 -16.56
N GLN A 21 -33.19 11.38 -15.60
CA GLN A 21 -33.61 11.81 -14.24
C GLN A 21 -32.76 11.26 -13.07
N TYR A 22 -31.65 10.57 -13.34
CA TYR A 22 -30.79 9.98 -12.29
C TYR A 22 -29.38 10.60 -12.21
N THR A 23 -29.18 11.84 -12.66
CA THR A 23 -27.86 12.51 -12.62
C THR A 23 -27.76 13.67 -11.61
N HIS A 24 -28.74 13.87 -10.73
CA HIS A 24 -28.78 15.07 -9.87
C HIS A 24 -28.82 14.86 -8.36
N SER A 25 -28.39 13.72 -7.81
CA SER A 25 -28.46 13.54 -6.35
C SER A 25 -27.30 12.81 -5.68
N ASN A 26 -26.08 12.86 -6.22
CA ASN A 26 -24.92 12.31 -5.50
C ASN A 26 -23.59 13.04 -5.74
N LEU A 27 -23.64 14.35 -6.04
CA LEU A 27 -22.44 15.17 -6.18
C LEU A 27 -22.18 16.07 -4.95
N SER A 28 -22.86 15.84 -3.83
CA SER A 28 -22.78 16.69 -2.63
C SER A 28 -21.90 16.13 -1.51
N SER A 29 -21.01 15.17 -1.80
CA SER A 29 -20.02 14.70 -0.83
C SER A 29 -18.69 14.30 -1.47
N ILE A 30 -18.30 14.94 -2.57
CA ILE A 30 -16.88 15.03 -2.90
C ILE A 30 -16.37 16.16 -2.00
N LYS A 31 -16.01 15.81 -0.76
CA LYS A 31 -15.17 16.72 0.02
C LYS A 31 -13.95 16.97 -0.86
N ASP A 32 -13.52 18.22 -0.99
CA ASP A 32 -12.25 18.62 -1.59
C ASP A 32 -11.08 18.12 -0.72
N THR A 33 -11.05 16.84 -0.39
CA THR A 33 -9.96 16.19 0.32
C THR A 33 -8.87 15.96 -0.69
N MET A 34 -7.71 16.57 -0.46
CA MET A 34 -6.53 16.28 -1.26
C MET A 34 -6.29 14.76 -1.29
N PRO A 35 -5.91 14.19 -2.44
CA PRO A 35 -5.67 12.76 -2.55
C PRO A 35 -4.52 12.37 -1.62
N LEU A 36 -4.65 11.22 -0.94
CA LEU A 36 -3.56 10.63 -0.16
C LEU A 36 -2.38 10.37 -1.11
N ILE A 37 -1.21 10.95 -0.84
CA ILE A 37 -0.01 10.71 -1.66
C ILE A 37 0.85 9.66 -0.97
N LEU A 38 1.27 8.63 -1.69
CA LEU A 38 2.26 7.66 -1.27
C LEU A 38 3.55 7.87 -2.08
N TYR A 39 4.64 8.23 -1.40
CA TYR A 39 5.97 8.28 -2.00
C TYR A 39 6.48 6.84 -2.19
N TYR A 40 6.51 6.41 -3.45
CA TYR A 40 6.46 5.01 -3.84
C TYR A 40 7.70 4.55 -4.62
N ALA A 41 8.15 3.32 -4.37
CA ALA A 41 9.03 2.59 -5.26
C ALA A 41 8.73 1.08 -5.14
N GLU A 42 8.36 0.46 -6.26
CA GLU A 42 7.96 -0.97 -6.34
C GLU A 42 8.99 -1.92 -5.70
N VAL A 43 10.28 -1.65 -5.92
CA VAL A 43 11.38 -2.47 -5.40
C VAL A 43 11.48 -2.47 -3.86
N SER A 44 10.79 -1.57 -3.17
CA SER A 44 10.92 -1.36 -1.73
C SER A 44 9.89 -2.19 -0.94
N PRO A 45 10.30 -3.18 -0.15
CA PRO A 45 9.39 -3.94 0.71
C PRO A 45 8.52 -3.11 1.66
N PRO A 46 9.05 -2.11 2.40
CA PRO A 46 8.23 -1.33 3.33
C PRO A 46 7.20 -0.44 2.61
N VAL A 47 7.46 -0.02 1.36
CA VAL A 47 6.46 0.70 0.55
C VAL A 47 5.32 -0.22 0.18
N ARG A 48 5.63 -1.44 -0.30
CA ARG A 48 4.60 -2.44 -0.63
C ARG A 48 3.74 -2.81 0.57
N SER A 49 4.30 -2.79 1.79
CA SER A 49 3.52 -2.97 3.01
C SER A 49 2.46 -1.87 3.19
N VAL A 50 2.81 -0.60 3.01
CA VAL A 50 1.86 0.52 3.09
C VAL A 50 0.84 0.45 1.97
N ASP A 51 1.29 0.14 0.76
CA ASP A 51 0.41 0.01 -0.39
C ASP A 51 -0.64 -1.10 -0.21
N LEU A 52 -0.26 -2.24 0.37
CA LEU A 52 -1.20 -3.31 0.73
C LEU A 52 -2.25 -2.82 1.75
N VAL A 53 -1.88 -2.00 2.73
CA VAL A 53 -2.82 -1.42 3.69
C VAL A 53 -3.78 -0.43 3.02
N ILE A 54 -3.27 0.43 2.12
CA ILE A 54 -4.10 1.34 1.32
C ILE A 54 -5.16 0.55 0.54
N HIS A 55 -4.76 -0.52 -0.13
CA HIS A 55 -5.68 -1.41 -0.85
C HIS A 55 -6.66 -2.12 0.09
N ALA A 56 -6.20 -2.64 1.23
CA ALA A 56 -7.06 -3.32 2.22
C ALA A 56 -8.15 -2.40 2.80
N LEU A 57 -7.84 -1.11 2.93
CA LEU A 57 -8.78 -0.08 3.39
C LEU A 57 -9.69 0.45 2.26
N GLY A 58 -9.41 0.11 1.00
CA GLY A 58 -10.14 0.60 -0.17
C GLY A 58 -9.91 2.10 -0.41
N LEU A 59 -8.73 2.62 -0.04
CA LEU A 59 -8.36 4.02 -0.23
C LEU A 59 -7.83 4.24 -1.65
N SER A 60 -8.10 5.43 -2.21
CA SER A 60 -7.44 5.90 -3.42
C SER A 60 -6.24 6.74 -3.01
N ALA A 61 -5.04 6.33 -3.46
CA ALA A 61 -3.81 7.06 -3.22
C ALA A 61 -3.09 7.37 -4.53
N GLU A 62 -2.50 8.55 -4.63
CA GLU A 62 -1.57 8.91 -5.69
C GLU A 62 -0.19 8.31 -5.39
N HIS A 63 0.29 7.42 -6.25
CA HIS A 63 1.66 6.90 -6.16
C HIS A 63 2.66 7.87 -6.79
N LYS A 64 3.35 8.63 -5.97
CA LYS A 64 4.47 9.47 -6.41
C LYS A 64 5.74 8.65 -6.47
N ASN A 65 6.09 8.19 -7.67
CA ASN A 65 7.27 7.37 -7.90
C ASN A 65 8.56 8.11 -7.50
N ILE A 66 9.43 7.41 -6.76
CA ILE A 66 10.75 7.88 -6.34
C ILE A 66 11.80 6.88 -6.85
N ASN A 67 12.71 7.37 -7.68
CA ASN A 67 13.82 6.59 -8.22
C ASN A 67 14.94 6.47 -7.17
N LEU A 68 15.00 5.29 -6.55
CA LEU A 68 16.05 4.96 -5.58
C LEU A 68 17.45 4.86 -6.21
N PHE A 69 17.55 4.50 -7.49
CA PHE A 69 18.84 4.33 -8.18
C PHE A 69 19.48 5.67 -8.51
N GLU A 70 18.67 6.67 -8.85
CA GLU A 70 19.10 8.06 -9.07
C GLU A 70 19.22 8.86 -7.77
N LYS A 71 19.01 8.21 -6.61
CA LYS A 71 19.10 8.80 -5.28
C LYS A 71 18.13 9.99 -5.09
N GLU A 72 16.96 9.94 -5.71
CA GLU A 72 15.95 11.01 -5.60
C GLU A 72 15.51 11.29 -4.15
N THR A 73 15.65 10.31 -3.25
CA THR A 73 15.38 10.52 -1.82
C THR A 73 16.33 11.54 -1.16
N ARG A 74 17.40 11.97 -1.82
CA ARG A 74 18.37 12.94 -1.31
C ARG A 74 18.23 14.33 -1.94
N THR A 75 17.28 14.54 -2.83
CA THR A 75 17.07 15.87 -3.41
C THR A 75 16.53 16.84 -2.35
N PRO A 76 16.82 18.14 -2.46
CA PRO A 76 16.27 19.15 -1.54
C PRO A 76 14.73 19.11 -1.48
N GLU A 77 14.07 18.72 -2.56
CA GLU A 77 12.62 18.58 -2.64
C GLU A 77 12.12 17.43 -1.76
N TYR A 78 12.75 16.26 -1.83
CA TYR A 78 12.33 15.10 -1.03
C TYR A 78 12.72 15.23 0.44
N LEU A 79 13.87 15.86 0.74
CA LEU A 79 14.30 16.08 2.12
C LEU A 79 13.33 16.95 2.93
N LYS A 80 12.51 17.78 2.26
CA LYS A 80 11.40 18.52 2.90
C LYS A 80 10.26 17.60 3.35
N VAL A 81 10.07 16.48 2.66
CA VAL A 81 9.06 15.45 2.98
C VAL A 81 9.58 14.57 4.11
N ASN A 82 10.77 14.01 3.93
CA ASN A 82 11.40 13.15 4.91
C ASN A 82 12.90 13.48 5.05
N PRO A 83 13.32 14.12 6.16
CA PRO A 83 14.71 14.50 6.37
C PRO A 83 15.63 13.29 6.52
N LEU A 84 15.10 12.11 6.81
CA LEU A 84 15.84 10.85 6.88
C LEU A 84 16.04 10.19 5.52
N HIS A 85 15.63 10.81 4.41
CA HIS A 85 15.86 10.34 3.03
C HIS A 85 15.49 8.86 2.80
N THR A 86 14.42 8.39 3.47
CA THR A 86 13.88 7.02 3.35
C THR A 86 12.49 7.03 2.72
N ILE A 87 12.07 5.87 2.22
CA ILE A 87 10.69 5.59 1.79
C ILE A 87 10.18 4.36 2.56
N PRO A 88 8.87 4.19 2.78
CA PRO A 88 7.77 5.07 2.35
C PRO A 88 7.64 6.35 3.18
N ALA A 89 6.99 7.34 2.58
CA ALA A 89 6.36 8.47 3.23
C ALA A 89 4.96 8.67 2.63
N ILE A 90 4.05 9.28 3.38
CA ILE A 90 2.75 9.72 2.89
C ILE A 90 2.57 11.22 3.09
N ASP A 91 1.69 11.82 2.30
CA ASP A 91 1.07 13.12 2.56
C ASP A 91 -0.45 12.91 2.56
N ASP A 92 -1.06 13.12 3.72
CA ASP A 92 -2.49 12.94 3.95
C ASP A 92 -3.11 14.28 4.32
N ASP A 93 -3.51 15.05 3.30
CA ASP A 93 -4.09 16.39 3.44
C ASP A 93 -3.14 17.38 4.16
N GLY A 94 -1.88 17.40 3.76
CA GLY A 94 -0.82 18.24 4.35
C GLY A 94 -0.16 17.64 5.59
N PHE A 95 -0.68 16.53 6.13
CA PHE A 95 -0.02 15.78 7.18
C PHE A 95 0.98 14.78 6.58
N VAL A 96 2.26 15.10 6.71
CA VAL A 96 3.35 14.25 6.22
C VAL A 96 3.83 13.29 7.31
N LEU A 97 3.89 12.00 6.98
CA LEU A 97 4.36 10.94 7.88
C LEU A 97 5.27 9.96 7.13
N TRP A 98 6.40 9.59 7.74
CA TRP A 98 7.33 8.58 7.22
C TRP A 98 7.49 7.40 8.19
N GLY A 99 7.88 6.25 7.64
CA GLY A 99 8.05 5.00 8.40
C GLY A 99 6.85 4.06 8.23
N SER A 100 7.06 2.95 7.53
CA SER A 100 5.97 2.06 7.07
C SER A 100 5.04 1.59 8.19
N GLN A 101 5.56 1.15 9.34
CA GLN A 101 4.70 0.65 10.41
C GLN A 101 3.88 1.76 11.08
N ALA A 102 4.44 2.96 11.22
CA ALA A 102 3.70 4.12 11.73
C ALA A 102 2.61 4.56 10.75
N ILE A 103 2.91 4.54 9.45
CA ILE A 103 1.94 4.83 8.39
C ILE A 103 0.81 3.79 8.40
N ASN A 104 1.14 2.49 8.49
CA ASN A 104 0.17 1.41 8.51
C ASN A 104 -0.83 1.59 9.67
N THR A 105 -0.34 1.79 10.89
CA THR A 105 -1.22 1.95 12.06
C THR A 105 -2.00 3.26 12.00
N TYR A 106 -1.41 4.34 11.46
CA TYR A 106 -2.09 5.61 11.23
C TYR A 106 -3.27 5.47 10.25
N LEU A 107 -3.04 4.89 9.06
CA LEU A 107 -4.06 4.73 8.03
C LEU A 107 -5.20 3.83 8.52
N VAL A 108 -4.89 2.70 9.16
CA VAL A 108 -5.92 1.83 9.75
C VAL A 108 -6.68 2.54 10.86
N SER A 109 -6.01 3.30 11.72
CA SER A 109 -6.67 4.03 12.81
C SER A 109 -7.57 5.17 12.31
N LYS A 110 -7.19 5.85 11.23
CA LYS A 110 -7.94 6.99 10.67
C LYS A 110 -9.06 6.57 9.74
N TYR A 111 -8.80 5.58 8.87
CA TYR A 111 -9.68 5.21 7.76
C TYR A 111 -10.31 3.82 7.90
N GLY A 112 -9.90 3.01 8.88
CA GLY A 112 -10.49 1.71 9.15
C GLY A 112 -11.98 1.80 9.48
N LYS A 113 -12.78 0.98 8.80
CA LYS A 113 -14.23 0.86 9.07
C LYS A 113 -14.50 0.13 10.39
N ASP A 114 -13.57 -0.75 10.77
CA ASP A 114 -13.54 -1.50 12.02
C ASP A 114 -12.08 -1.60 12.51
N ASP A 115 -11.87 -2.32 13.61
CA ASP A 115 -10.55 -2.51 14.21
C ASP A 115 -9.95 -3.90 13.94
N SER A 116 -10.42 -4.60 12.90
CA SER A 116 -9.95 -5.96 12.58
C SER A 116 -8.46 -6.03 12.22
N LEU A 117 -7.96 -5.05 11.47
CA LEU A 117 -6.55 -4.95 11.06
C LEU A 117 -5.64 -4.42 12.18
N TYR A 118 -6.16 -3.58 13.06
CA TYR A 118 -5.41 -2.99 14.17
C TYR A 118 -6.34 -2.76 15.38
N PRO A 119 -6.50 -3.78 16.25
CA PRO A 119 -7.47 -3.77 17.34
C PRO A 119 -7.33 -2.57 18.27
N LYS A 120 -8.45 -2.10 18.85
CA LYS A 120 -8.42 -1.06 19.90
C LYS A 120 -8.21 -1.63 21.29
N ASP A 121 -8.49 -2.92 21.47
CA ASP A 121 -8.15 -3.63 22.70
C ASP A 121 -6.65 -3.58 22.96
N LEU A 122 -6.27 -3.19 24.17
CA LEU A 122 -4.88 -2.90 24.54
C LEU A 122 -3.98 -4.13 24.36
N GLN A 123 -4.43 -5.31 24.79
CA GLN A 123 -3.60 -6.52 24.77
C GLN A 123 -3.46 -7.06 23.35
N LYS A 124 -4.55 -7.11 22.58
CA LYS A 124 -4.50 -7.50 21.17
C LYS A 124 -3.63 -6.54 20.36
N ARG A 125 -3.77 -5.23 20.58
CA ARG A 125 -2.91 -4.22 19.95
C ARG A 125 -1.45 -4.42 20.29
N ALA A 126 -1.12 -4.66 21.55
CA ALA A 126 0.26 -4.90 21.98
C ALA A 126 0.88 -6.11 21.28
N ILE A 127 0.11 -7.17 21.00
CA ILE A 127 0.58 -8.32 20.21
C ILE A 127 0.85 -7.89 18.76
N VAL A 128 -0.04 -7.11 18.14
CA VAL A 128 0.19 -6.59 16.78
C VAL A 128 1.43 -5.70 16.74
N ASP A 129 1.57 -4.76 17.67
CA ASP A 129 2.74 -3.88 17.78
C ASP A 129 4.03 -4.69 17.94
N GLN A 130 4.02 -5.73 18.78
CA GLN A 130 5.15 -6.65 18.90
C GLN A 130 5.54 -7.27 17.54
N ARG A 131 4.58 -7.70 16.72
CA ARG A 131 4.84 -8.26 15.38
C ARG A 131 5.33 -7.18 14.41
N LEU A 132 4.79 -5.96 14.46
CA LEU A 132 5.24 -4.83 13.62
C LEU A 132 6.69 -4.44 13.93
N HIS A 133 7.05 -4.40 15.21
CA HIS A 133 8.44 -4.15 15.62
C HIS A 133 9.38 -5.27 15.16
N TYR A 134 9.00 -6.53 15.38
CA TYR A 134 9.79 -7.67 14.92
C TYR A 134 9.94 -7.71 13.39
N SER A 135 8.91 -7.31 12.64
CA SER A 135 8.97 -7.18 11.18
C SER A 135 10.05 -6.20 10.71
N ASN A 136 10.33 -5.13 11.47
CA ASN A 136 11.45 -4.24 11.16
C ASN A 136 12.80 -4.94 11.32
N ASP A 137 12.97 -5.75 12.38
CA ASP A 137 14.20 -6.51 12.61
C ASP A 137 14.45 -7.50 11.46
N VAL A 138 13.40 -8.22 11.03
CA VAL A 138 13.43 -9.09 9.85
C VAL A 138 13.87 -8.32 8.61
N PHE A 139 13.31 -7.14 8.37
CA PHE A 139 13.66 -6.31 7.22
C PHE A 139 15.15 -5.94 7.21
N TYR A 140 15.73 -5.56 8.35
CA TYR A 140 17.13 -5.18 8.42
C TYR A 140 18.08 -6.36 8.18
N VAL A 141 17.76 -7.55 8.69
CA VAL A 141 18.51 -8.78 8.39
C VAL A 141 18.47 -9.08 6.90
N LEU A 142 17.28 -9.08 6.28
CA LEU A 142 17.13 -9.36 4.85
C LEU A 142 17.79 -8.30 3.98
N LYS A 143 17.72 -7.02 4.36
CA LYS A 143 18.36 -5.92 3.64
C LYS A 143 19.88 -6.11 3.57
N GLN A 144 20.51 -6.50 4.68
CA GLN A 144 21.97 -6.75 4.71
C GLN A 144 22.35 -7.89 3.75
N SER A 145 21.54 -8.93 3.67
CA SER A 145 21.79 -10.10 2.81
C SER A 145 21.53 -9.83 1.32
N THR A 146 20.47 -9.09 1.01
CA THR A 146 20.00 -8.91 -0.36
C THR A 146 20.74 -7.82 -1.12
N VAL A 147 21.18 -6.74 -0.45
CA VAL A 147 21.91 -5.64 -1.11
C VAL A 147 23.23 -6.13 -1.71
N GLY A 148 24.02 -6.89 -0.95
CA GLY A 148 25.28 -7.50 -1.41
C GLY A 148 25.07 -8.42 -2.62
N LEU A 149 24.03 -9.25 -2.54
CA LEU A 149 23.70 -10.22 -3.57
C LEU A 149 23.21 -9.56 -4.87
N LEU A 150 22.28 -8.61 -4.77
CA LEU A 150 21.63 -7.98 -5.92
C LEU A 150 22.56 -7.02 -6.67
N PHE A 151 23.34 -6.21 -5.94
CA PHE A 151 24.13 -5.13 -6.55
C PHE A 151 25.60 -5.47 -6.77
N PHE A 152 26.15 -6.40 -5.97
CA PHE A 152 27.57 -6.73 -5.99
C PHE A 152 27.85 -8.21 -6.29
N LYS A 153 26.80 -9.01 -6.55
CA LYS A 153 26.88 -10.48 -6.74
C LYS A 153 27.62 -11.18 -5.60
N GLN A 154 27.62 -10.57 -4.41
CA GLN A 154 28.30 -11.08 -3.23
C GLN A 154 27.36 -12.02 -2.47
N LYS A 155 27.80 -13.26 -2.25
CA LYS A 155 27.03 -14.20 -1.43
C LYS A 155 27.04 -13.76 0.05
N PRO A 156 25.94 -13.94 0.78
CA PRO A 156 25.92 -13.73 2.23
C PRO A 156 27.01 -14.56 2.93
N SER A 157 27.60 -14.00 3.99
CA SER A 157 28.54 -14.74 4.85
C SER A 157 27.83 -15.87 5.59
N SER A 158 28.57 -16.86 6.08
CA SER A 158 28.03 -17.93 6.93
C SER A 158 27.29 -17.40 8.15
N GLU A 159 27.83 -16.35 8.78
CA GLU A 159 27.20 -15.66 9.92
C GLU A 159 25.86 -15.01 9.53
N LEU A 160 25.77 -14.40 8.34
CA LEU A 160 24.54 -13.77 7.89
C LEU A 160 23.49 -14.83 7.51
N LEU A 161 23.92 -15.96 6.94
CA LEU A 161 23.03 -17.10 6.68
C LEU A 161 22.45 -17.69 7.97
N SER A 162 23.25 -17.84 9.03
CA SER A 162 22.74 -18.31 10.32
C SER A 162 21.74 -17.33 10.93
N LYS A 163 21.96 -16.01 10.80
CA LYS A 163 20.99 -14.99 11.23
C LYS A 163 19.68 -15.07 10.44
N ILE A 164 19.73 -15.31 9.13
CA ILE A 164 18.52 -15.51 8.31
C ILE A 164 17.75 -16.74 8.79
N GLN A 165 18.43 -17.86 9.03
CA GLN A 165 17.81 -19.09 9.53
C GLN A 165 17.14 -18.87 10.89
N GLU A 166 17.85 -18.27 11.85
CA GLU A 166 17.30 -17.94 13.17
C GLU A 166 16.09 -17.00 13.05
N THR A 167 16.18 -15.99 12.18
CA THR A 167 15.06 -15.06 11.91
C THR A 167 13.84 -15.83 11.38
N GLN A 168 14.05 -16.77 10.46
CA GLN A 168 12.98 -17.62 9.90
C GLN A 168 12.35 -18.50 10.98
N GLU A 169 13.16 -19.22 11.77
CA GLU A 169 12.65 -20.04 12.88
C GLU A 169 11.84 -19.23 13.90
N ASN A 170 12.30 -18.00 14.19
CA ASN A 170 11.59 -17.11 15.09
C ASN A 170 10.28 -16.61 14.47
N VAL A 171 10.20 -16.36 13.16
CA VAL A 171 8.93 -16.09 12.49
C VAL A 171 7.98 -17.29 12.61
N GLU A 172 8.48 -18.51 12.37
CA GLU A 172 7.68 -19.75 12.48
C GLU A 172 7.11 -19.97 13.88
N LYS A 173 7.86 -19.62 14.94
CA LYS A 173 7.36 -19.66 16.33
C LYS A 173 6.24 -18.66 16.63
N LEU A 174 6.10 -17.61 15.82
CA LEU A 174 5.12 -16.53 16.00
C LEU A 174 3.83 -16.72 15.18
N LEU A 175 3.80 -17.71 14.27
CA LEU A 175 2.67 -18.11 13.43
C LEU A 175 1.82 -19.18 14.12
#